data_AF-A0A1H9QLD7-F1
#
_entry.id   AF-A0A1H9QLD7-F1
#
_cell.length_a   1.000
_cell.length_b   1.000
_cell.length_c   1.000
_cell.angle_alpha   90.00
_cell.angle_beta   90.00
_cell.angle_gamma   90.00
#
_symmetry.space_group_name_H-M   'P 1'
#
loop_
_entity.id
_entity.type
_entity.pdbx_description
1 polymer ?
#
loop_
_entity_poly.entity_id
_entity_poly.type
_entity_poly.pdbx_seq_one_letter_code
_entity_poly.pdbx_strand_id
1 'polypeptide(L)'
;MTETYDKLISNSDFTRCLGEMVLAVGRLEGVLVDFLNEKGVQVGEKIPLGGLIKKLESSGNLTDTVSYHLHFLLSQRNYFIHRITRLMHGYEIENSEMESFRNRVQSLREETELFASMFMKTQTTKNTEQGAPADR
;
A
#
# COMPACT_ATOMS: atom_id res chain seq x y z
N MET A 1 28.52 9.31 -9.76
CA MET A 1 27.57 10.20 -10.45
C MET A 1 26.18 9.79 -10.00
N THR A 2 25.49 10.67 -9.27
CA THR A 2 24.11 10.51 -8.76
C THR A 2 23.19 11.61 -9.28
N GLU A 3 23.63 12.36 -10.30
CA GLU A 3 23.03 13.64 -10.72
C GLU A 3 21.53 13.54 -11.01
N THR A 4 21.06 12.44 -11.61
CA THR A 4 19.63 12.21 -11.86
C THR A 4 18.84 11.95 -10.58
N TYR A 5 19.40 11.18 -9.64
CA TYR A 5 18.79 10.97 -8.32
C TYR A 5 18.75 12.27 -7.52
N ASP A 6 19.84 13.04 -7.53
CA ASP A 6 19.94 14.30 -6.81
C ASP A 6 18.92 15.33 -7.34
N LYS A 7 18.73 15.39 -8.67
CA LYS A 7 17.67 16.20 -9.30
C LYS A 7 16.27 15.73 -8.90
N LEU A 8 16.04 14.42 -8.85
CA LEU A 8 14.75 13.84 -8.51
C LEU A 8 14.38 14.07 -7.04
N ILE A 9 15.32 13.87 -6.10
CA ILE A 9 15.06 14.07 -4.67
C ILE A 9 14.99 15.56 -4.30
N SER A 10 15.62 16.44 -5.08
CA SER A 10 15.48 17.89 -4.92
C SER A 10 14.11 18.43 -5.39
N ASN A 11 13.33 17.61 -6.11
CA ASN A 11 11.98 17.96 -6.51
C ASN A 11 11.00 17.75 -5.35
N SER A 12 10.44 18.85 -4.82
CA SER A 12 9.52 18.84 -3.67
C SER A 12 8.21 18.10 -3.95
N ASP A 13 7.70 18.18 -5.18
CA ASP A 13 6.48 17.48 -5.56
C ASP A 13 6.70 15.97 -5.59
N PHE A 14 7.81 15.54 -6.18
CA PHE A 14 8.18 14.12 -6.21
C PHE A 14 8.37 13.56 -4.80
N THR A 15 9.15 14.23 -3.96
CA THR A 15 9.40 13.78 -2.58
C THR A 15 8.14 13.76 -1.73
N ARG A 16 7.24 14.73 -1.90
CA ARG A 16 5.91 14.71 -1.29
C ARG A 16 5.14 13.48 -1.73
N CYS A 17 4.98 13.24 -3.03
CA CYS A 17 4.26 12.08 -3.55
C CYS A 17 4.87 10.76 -3.06
N LEU A 18 6.20 10.65 -3.04
CA LEU A 18 6.92 9.50 -2.51
C LEU A 18 6.57 9.25 -1.04
N GLY A 19 6.61 10.29 -0.20
CA GLY A 19 6.22 10.21 1.20
C GLY A 19 4.76 9.79 1.38
N GLU A 20 3.85 10.38 0.61
CA GLU A 20 2.42 10.02 0.62
C GLU A 20 2.19 8.55 0.24
N MET A 21 2.90 8.02 -0.75
CA MET A 21 2.81 6.60 -1.13
C MET A 21 3.33 5.68 -0.02
N VAL A 22 4.45 6.03 0.61
CA VAL A 22 4.99 5.26 1.74
C VAL A 22 3.98 5.23 2.89
N LEU A 23 3.36 6.36 3.21
CA LEU A 23 2.33 6.45 4.25
C LEU A 23 1.07 5.67 3.87
N ALA A 24 0.62 5.72 2.61
CA ALA A 24 -0.53 4.95 2.14
C ALA A 24 -0.29 3.43 2.25
N VAL A 25 0.91 2.96 1.88
CA VAL A 25 1.29 1.55 2.03
C VAL A 25 1.30 1.15 3.51
N GLY A 26 1.90 1.97 4.37
CA GLY A 26 1.90 1.70 5.82
C GLY A 26 0.49 1.67 6.41
N ARG A 27 -0.41 2.54 5.94
CA ARG A 27 -1.82 2.51 6.33
C ARG A 27 -2.51 1.23 5.85
N LEU A 28 -2.30 0.80 4.61
CA LEU A 28 -2.84 -0.46 4.11
C LEU A 28 -2.34 -1.63 4.96
N GLU A 29 -1.03 -1.71 5.22
CA GLU A 29 -0.45 -2.75 6.08
C GLU A 29 -1.11 -2.77 7.47
N GLY A 30 -1.28 -1.62 8.11
CA GLY A 30 -1.95 -1.51 9.41
C GLY A 30 -3.39 -2.02 9.37
N VAL A 31 -4.17 -1.62 8.36
CA VAL A 31 -5.56 -2.07 8.23
C VAL A 31 -5.65 -3.58 7.97
N LEU A 32 -4.73 -4.16 7.19
CA LEU A 32 -4.69 -5.60 6.97
C LEU A 32 -4.30 -6.38 8.24
N VAL A 33 -3.41 -5.83 9.07
CA VAL A 33 -3.06 -6.38 10.39
C VAL A 33 -4.30 -6.40 11.29
N ASP A 34 -5.00 -5.27 11.41
CA ASP A 34 -6.20 -5.16 12.23
C ASP A 34 -7.27 -6.16 11.77
N PHE A 35 -7.51 -6.22 10.46
CA PHE A 35 -8.46 -7.16 9.87
C PHE A 35 -8.09 -8.64 10.14
N LEU A 36 -6.82 -9.02 10.02
CA LEU A 36 -6.36 -10.37 10.34
C LEU A 36 -6.53 -10.70 11.84
N ASN A 37 -6.19 -9.75 12.72
CA ASN A 37 -6.34 -9.91 14.16
C ASN A 37 -7.82 -10.10 14.55
N GLU A 38 -8.74 -9.33 13.97
CA GLU A 38 -10.20 -9.50 14.16
C GLU A 38 -10.71 -10.88 13.72
N LYS A 39 -10.04 -11.49 12.74
CA LYS A 39 -10.33 -12.85 12.26
C LYS A 39 -9.65 -13.94 13.09
N GLY A 40 -8.99 -13.56 14.19
CA GLY A 40 -8.27 -14.49 15.06
C GLY A 40 -6.93 -14.97 14.50
N VAL A 41 -6.42 -14.33 13.43
CA VAL A 41 -5.13 -14.67 12.85
C VAL A 41 -4.06 -13.79 13.47
N GLN A 42 -3.17 -14.38 14.27
CA GLN A 42 -2.04 -13.63 14.84
C GLN A 42 -1.05 -13.18 13.76
N VAL A 43 -0.73 -11.89 13.80
CA VAL A 43 0.23 -11.23 12.93
C VAL A 43 1.33 -10.62 13.79
N GLY A 44 2.60 -10.91 13.47
CA GLY A 44 3.72 -10.27 14.15
C GLY A 44 3.91 -8.82 13.70
N GLU A 45 4.46 -7.97 14.56
CA GLU A 45 4.64 -6.53 14.33
C GLU A 45 5.43 -6.15 13.07
N LYS A 46 6.23 -7.05 12.50
CA LYS A 46 7.17 -6.77 11.40
C LYS A 46 6.87 -7.54 10.12
N ILE A 47 5.62 -7.95 9.92
CA ILE A 47 5.25 -8.70 8.71
C ILE A 47 5.04 -7.71 7.56
N PRO A 48 5.82 -7.79 6.46
CA PRO A 48 5.66 -6.90 5.32
C PRO A 48 4.36 -7.20 4.56
N LEU A 49 3.87 -6.25 3.74
CA LEU A 49 2.66 -6.39 2.92
C LEU A 49 2.50 -7.76 2.24
N GLY A 50 3.55 -8.26 1.57
CA GLY A 50 3.51 -9.57 0.91
C GLY A 50 3.27 -10.75 1.86
N GLY A 51 3.73 -10.65 3.12
CA GLY A 51 3.43 -11.63 4.16
C GLY A 51 2.01 -11.52 4.68
N LEU A 52 1.46 -10.30 4.78
CA LEU A 52 0.06 -10.05 5.15
C LEU A 52 -0.90 -10.63 4.10
N ILE A 53 -0.61 -10.41 2.81
CA ILE A 53 -1.38 -10.95 1.69
C ILE A 53 -1.42 -12.48 1.75
N LYS A 54 -0.27 -13.14 1.92
CA LYS A 54 -0.20 -14.60 2.06
C LYS A 54 -1.01 -15.12 3.24
N LYS A 55 -0.98 -14.43 4.39
CA LYS A 55 -1.79 -14.79 5.56
C LYS A 55 -3.29 -14.69 5.25
N LEU A 56 -3.72 -13.59 4.63
CA LEU A 56 -5.10 -13.39 4.23
C LEU A 56 -5.60 -14.49 3.29
N GLU A 57 -4.80 -14.86 2.29
CA GLU A 57 -5.10 -15.96 1.35
C GLU A 57 -5.21 -17.30 2.08
N SER A 58 -4.22 -17.64 2.91
CA SER A 58 -4.21 -18.89 3.67
C SER A 58 -5.37 -19.02 4.66
N SER A 59 -5.91 -17.89 5.11
CA SER A 59 -7.05 -17.83 6.03
C SER A 59 -8.42 -17.84 5.33
N GLY A 60 -8.45 -17.84 3.99
CA GLY A 60 -9.69 -17.81 3.21
C GLY A 60 -10.48 -16.50 3.35
N ASN A 61 -9.84 -15.42 3.80
CA ASN A 61 -10.50 -14.13 4.04
C ASN A 61 -10.45 -13.17 2.85
N LEU A 62 -10.03 -13.64 1.67
CA LEU A 62 -9.98 -12.85 0.44
C LEU A 62 -10.76 -13.52 -0.67
N THR A 63 -11.46 -12.72 -1.47
CA THR A 63 -11.93 -13.12 -2.79
C THR A 63 -10.77 -13.06 -3.79
N ASP A 64 -10.86 -13.82 -4.87
CA ASP A 64 -9.85 -13.81 -5.95
C ASP A 64 -9.60 -12.40 -6.49
N THR A 65 -10.67 -11.59 -6.62
CA THR A 65 -10.58 -10.19 -7.05
C THR A 65 -9.71 -9.36 -6.10
N VAL A 66 -9.96 -9.44 -4.79
CA VAL A 66 -9.20 -8.64 -3.82
C VAL A 66 -7.75 -9.14 -3.71
N SER A 67 -7.52 -10.46 -3.75
CA SER A 67 -6.17 -11.04 -3.80
C SER A 67 -5.41 -10.52 -5.03
N TYR A 68 -6.00 -10.56 -6.22
CA TYR A 68 -5.38 -10.04 -7.45
C TYR A 68 -4.93 -8.59 -7.30
N HIS A 69 -5.81 -7.73 -6.77
CA HIS A 69 -5.47 -6.32 -6.62
C HIS A 69 -4.40 -6.06 -5.55
N LEU A 70 -4.41 -6.81 -4.45
CA LEU A 70 -3.35 -6.70 -3.44
C LEU A 70 -1.98 -7.12 -4.00
N HIS A 71 -1.93 -8.18 -4.81
CA HIS A 71 -0.70 -8.57 -5.52
C HIS A 71 -0.28 -7.56 -6.58
N PHE A 72 -1.24 -6.96 -7.28
CA PHE A 72 -0.97 -5.87 -8.22
C PHE A 72 -0.32 -4.69 -7.51
N LEU A 73 -0.90 -4.22 -6.39
CA LEU A 73 -0.33 -3.15 -5.57
C LEU A 73 1.07 -3.49 -5.06
N LEU A 74 1.27 -4.70 -4.54
CA LEU A 74 2.58 -5.19 -4.09
C LEU A 74 3.61 -5.14 -5.23
N SER A 75 3.22 -5.58 -6.42
CA SER A 75 4.06 -5.57 -7.62
C SER A 75 4.44 -4.15 -8.03
N GLN A 76 3.48 -3.23 -8.10
CA GLN A 76 3.72 -1.82 -8.42
C GLN A 76 4.65 -1.15 -7.41
N ARG A 77 4.39 -1.34 -6.10
CA ARG A 77 5.24 -0.83 -5.02
C ARG A 77 6.67 -1.35 -5.15
N ASN A 78 6.84 -2.66 -5.39
CA ASN A 78 8.18 -3.24 -5.50
C ASN A 78 8.91 -2.76 -6.74
N TYR A 79 8.24 -2.73 -7.90
CA TYR A 79 8.79 -2.16 -9.13
C TYR A 79 9.30 -0.73 -8.90
N PHE A 80 8.48 0.08 -8.24
CA PHE A 80 8.80 1.47 -7.96
C PHE A 80 10.01 1.63 -7.03
N ILE A 81 10.04 0.90 -5.91
CA ILE A 81 11.20 0.91 -4.99
C ILE A 81 12.47 0.44 -5.70
N HIS A 82 12.42 -0.64 -6.49
CA HIS A 82 13.58 -1.12 -7.24
C HIS A 82 14.10 -0.07 -8.22
N ARG A 83 13.21 0.69 -8.87
CA ARG A 83 13.63 1.72 -9.80
C ARG A 83 14.23 2.93 -9.09
N ILE A 84 13.70 3.37 -7.94
CA ILE A 84 14.37 4.37 -7.09
C ILE A 84 15.76 3.88 -6.68
N THR A 85 15.89 2.64 -6.23
CA THR A 85 17.19 2.08 -5.83
C THR A 85 18.17 2.11 -6.99
N ARG A 86 17.74 1.84 -8.23
CA ARG A 86 18.60 1.97 -9.41
C ARG A 86 19.06 3.42 -9.61
N LEU A 87 18.17 4.41 -9.48
CA LEU A 87 18.56 5.82 -9.58
C LEU A 87 19.63 6.19 -8.54
N MET A 88 19.50 5.70 -7.30
CA MET A 88 20.49 5.92 -6.25
C MET A 88 21.88 5.37 -6.60
N HIS A 89 21.95 4.30 -7.40
CA HIS A 89 23.21 3.73 -7.89
C HIS A 89 23.75 4.42 -9.15
N GLY A 90 23.20 5.57 -9.53
CA GLY A 90 23.70 6.36 -10.66
C GLY A 90 23.18 5.92 -12.03
N TYR A 91 22.10 5.14 -12.09
CA TYR A 91 21.42 4.89 -13.35
C TYR A 91 20.74 6.17 -13.85
N GLU A 92 21.03 6.57 -15.07
CA GLU A 92 20.33 7.66 -15.73
C GLU A 92 18.97 7.19 -16.26
N ILE A 93 18.00 8.10 -16.20
CA ILE A 93 16.66 7.93 -16.78
C ILE A 93 16.37 9.12 -17.68
N GLU A 94 15.55 8.89 -18.70
CA GLU A 94 15.11 9.97 -19.57
C GLU A 94 14.19 10.94 -18.80
N ASN A 95 14.18 12.22 -19.15
CA ASN A 95 13.28 13.20 -18.52
C ASN A 95 11.79 12.83 -18.71
N SER A 96 11.44 12.16 -19.80
CA SER A 96 10.10 11.59 -20.04
C SER A 96 9.70 10.54 -19.00
N GLU A 97 10.67 9.76 -18.50
CA GLU A 97 10.45 8.77 -17.45
C GLU A 97 10.23 9.44 -16.09
N MET A 98 10.77 10.65 -15.84
CA MET A 98 10.56 11.37 -14.58
C MET A 98 9.11 11.79 -14.34
N GLU A 99 8.42 12.31 -15.36
CA GLU A 99 6.99 12.65 -15.24
C GLU A 99 6.12 11.37 -15.12
N SER A 100 6.50 10.31 -15.84
CA SER A 100 5.87 8.99 -15.67
C SER A 100 6.04 8.47 -14.23
N PHE A 101 7.18 8.75 -13.60
CA PHE A 101 7.48 8.40 -12.23
C PHE A 101 6.50 9.04 -11.25
N ARG A 102 6.28 10.35 -11.37
CA ARG A 102 5.34 11.09 -10.52
C ARG A 102 3.93 10.55 -10.63
N ASN A 103 3.42 10.40 -11.85
CA ASN A 103 2.06 9.92 -12.09
C ASN A 103 1.86 8.51 -11.53
N ARG A 104 2.86 7.62 -11.68
CA ARG A 104 2.81 6.26 -11.12
C ARG A 104 2.73 6.26 -9.59
N VAL A 105 3.48 7.12 -8.90
CA VAL A 105 3.43 7.22 -7.44
C VAL A 105 2.05 7.66 -6.98
N GLN A 106 1.50 8.67 -7.66
CA GLN A 106 0.17 9.18 -7.34
C GLN A 106 -0.91 8.10 -7.56
N SER A 107 -0.91 7.42 -8.71
CA SER A 107 -1.88 6.35 -8.98
C SER A 107 -1.74 5.20 -7.96
N LEU A 108 -0.51 4.79 -7.65
CA LEU A 108 -0.27 3.75 -6.64
C LEU A 108 -0.79 4.16 -5.26
N ARG A 109 -0.58 5.43 -4.87
CA ARG A 109 -1.13 5.98 -3.63
C ARG A 109 -2.66 5.92 -3.62
N GLU A 110 -3.31 6.42 -4.67
CA GLU A 110 -4.77 6.47 -4.78
C GLU A 110 -5.39 5.07 -4.73
N GLU A 111 -4.81 4.11 -5.45
CA GLU A 111 -5.26 2.71 -5.41
C GLU A 111 -5.05 2.10 -4.01
N THR A 112 -3.90 2.34 -3.39
CA THR A 112 -3.59 1.84 -2.04
C THR A 112 -4.60 2.37 -1.01
N GLU A 113 -4.91 3.66 -1.08
CA GLU A 113 -5.89 4.32 -0.21
C GLU A 113 -7.31 3.79 -0.42
N LEU A 114 -7.70 3.56 -1.68
CA LEU A 114 -8.98 2.94 -2.01
C LEU A 114 -9.09 1.57 -1.32
N PHE A 115 -8.08 0.71 -1.46
CA PHE A 115 -8.08 -0.61 -0.84
C PHE A 115 -8.12 -0.52 0.69
N ALA A 116 -7.30 0.34 1.30
CA ALA A 116 -7.32 0.55 2.75
C ALA A 116 -8.73 0.94 3.24
N SER A 117 -9.42 1.82 2.51
CA SER A 117 -10.78 2.24 2.87
C SER A 117 -11.83 1.11 2.80
N MET A 118 -11.66 0.14 1.90
CA MET A 118 -12.58 -0.99 1.76
C MET A 118 -12.53 -1.92 2.99
N PHE A 119 -11.33 -2.19 3.50
CA PHE A 119 -11.15 -2.99 4.71
C PHE A 119 -11.68 -2.26 5.96
N MET A 120 -11.48 -0.94 6.07
CA MET A 120 -12.02 -0.15 7.19
C MET A 120 -13.56 -0.08 7.17
N LYS A 121 -14.19 0.11 6.00
CA LYS A 121 -15.66 0.09 5.88
C LYS A 121 -16.25 -1.22 6.34
N THR A 122 -15.57 -2.34 6.05
CA THR A 122 -16.00 -3.68 6.50
C THR A 122 -16.02 -3.81 8.03
N GLN A 123 -15.18 -3.06 8.75
CA GLN A 123 -15.17 -3.00 10.22
C GLN A 123 -16.31 -2.13 10.77
N THR A 124 -16.61 -1.01 10.12
CA THR A 124 -17.63 -0.06 10.63
C THR A 124 -19.04 -0.67 10.59
N THR A 125 -19.37 -1.45 9.56
CA THR A 125 -20.71 -2.05 9.45
C THR A 125 -20.97 -3.10 10.54
N LYS A 126 -19.95 -3.85 10.98
CA LYS A 126 -20.11 -4.87 12.04
C LYS A 126 -20.31 -4.26 13.42
N ASN A 127 -19.70 -3.12 13.71
CA ASN A 127 -19.84 -2.45 15.00
C ASN A 127 -21.21 -1.78 15.17
N THR A 128 -21.88 -1.39 14.09
CA THR A 128 -23.22 -0.79 14.13
C THR A 128 -24.31 -1.84 14.38
N GLU A 129 -24.14 -3.07 13.89
CA GLU A 129 -25.13 -4.16 14.05
C GLU A 129 -25.08 -4.81 15.45
N GLN A 130 -23.99 -4.67 16.19
CA GLN A 130 -23.88 -5.15 17.57
C GLN A 130 -24.32 -4.12 18.63
N GLY A 131 -24.76 -2.93 18.20
CA GLY A 131 -25.08 -1.79 19.07
C GLY A 131 -26.56 -1.48 19.26
N ALA A 132 -27.50 -2.27 18.70
CA ALA A 132 -28.92 -2.07 18.96
C ALA A 132 -29.28 -2.63 20.36
N PRO A 133 -29.69 -1.79 21.33
CA PRO A 133 -30.26 -2.31 22.57
C PRO A 133 -31.56 -3.03 22.22
N ALA A 134 -31.72 -4.25 22.71
CA ALA A 134 -33.03 -4.87 22.77
C ALA A 134 -33.86 -4.09 23.81
N ASP A 135 -34.64 -3.12 23.35
CA ASP A 135 -35.67 -2.49 24.15
C ASP A 135 -36.68 -3.59 24.56
N ARG A 136 -36.70 -3.87 25.87
CA ARG A 136 -37.75 -4.60 26.59
C ARG A 136 -38.37 -3.67 27.61
#